data_AF-A0A226GVD3-F1
#
_entry.id   AF-A0A226GVD3-F1
#
_cell.length_a   1.000
_cell.length_b   1.000
_cell.length_c   1.000
_cell.angle_alpha   90.00
_cell.angle_beta   90.00
_cell.angle_gamma   90.00
#
_symmetry.space_group_name_H-M   'P 1'
#
loop_
_entity.id
_entity.type
_entity.pdbx_description
1 polymer ?
#
loop_
_entity_poly.entity_id
_entity_poly.type
_entity_poly.pdbx_seq_one_letter_code
_entity_poly.pdbx_strand_id
1 'polypeptide(L)'
;MNKIVLLLLMFVLFVSCKTSKDSAFPDEAFKRYLVETNKIDKDTAINNSHYDKYFLQYLANETKKDITSNPYLKANQVYVHLKNNGSYIFSVFSDDSKFYTETCITDSEYLTAPENGTIKVKQLIKLKSLGFFEMENNNLKTTRHIRTRYKEWYESDTGYIKNDTLHLTAFYRSKKYGYKKKWLAKTHKTHFVNTYEPNLIATKIKDSRTGANVYMVKGEFTVNE
;
A
#
# COMPACT_ATOMS: atom_id res chain seq x y z
N MET A 1 -38.20 -20.43 40.46
CA MET A 1 -37.31 -19.58 39.66
C MET A 1 -37.67 -18.13 39.97
N ASN A 2 -36.83 -17.44 40.75
CA ASN A 2 -37.19 -16.22 41.45
C ASN A 2 -37.55 -15.08 40.50
N LYS A 3 -38.72 -14.43 40.72
CA LYS A 3 -39.17 -13.23 39.98
C LYS A 3 -38.12 -12.12 39.96
N ILE A 4 -37.26 -12.07 40.98
CA ILE A 4 -36.12 -11.16 41.11
C ILE A 4 -35.04 -11.41 40.04
N VAL A 5 -34.78 -12.68 39.70
CA VAL A 5 -33.76 -13.05 38.69
C VAL A 5 -34.24 -12.68 37.28
N LEU A 6 -35.54 -12.81 37.01
CA LEU A 6 -36.14 -12.40 35.73
C LEU A 6 -36.11 -10.87 35.56
N LEU A 7 -36.30 -10.12 36.65
CA LEU A 7 -36.25 -8.66 36.65
C LEU A 7 -34.82 -8.11 36.45
N LEU A 8 -33.82 -8.77 37.06
CA LEU A 8 -32.40 -8.47 36.86
C LEU A 8 -31.95 -8.77 35.42
N LEU A 9 -32.41 -9.88 34.82
CA LEU A 9 -32.11 -10.20 33.42
C LEU A 9 -32.74 -9.19 32.44
N MET A 10 -33.94 -8.68 32.75
CA MET A 10 -34.58 -7.65 31.92
C MET A 10 -33.86 -6.30 32.02
N PHE A 11 -33.31 -5.92 33.19
CA PHE A 11 -32.56 -4.67 33.34
C PHE A 11 -31.24 -4.67 32.54
N VAL A 12 -30.58 -5.82 32.39
CA VAL A 12 -29.35 -5.96 31.57
C VAL A 12 -29.60 -5.72 30.07
N LEU A 13 -30.83 -5.98 29.59
CA LEU A 13 -31.22 -5.74 28.20
C LEU A 13 -31.48 -4.25 27.90
N PHE A 14 -31.89 -3.44 28.89
CA PHE A 14 -32.17 -2.01 28.69
C PHE A 14 -30.95 -1.09 28.84
N VAL A 15 -29.87 -1.54 29.50
CA VAL A 15 -28.63 -0.73 29.67
C VAL A 15 -27.65 -0.90 28.49
N SER A 16 -27.85 -1.88 27.60
CA SER A 16 -26.92 -2.13 26.47
C SER A 16 -27.33 -1.49 25.14
N CYS A 17 -28.36 -0.64 25.10
CA CYS A 17 -28.68 0.20 23.94
C CYS A 17 -28.27 1.66 24.16
N LYS A 18 -27.03 1.91 24.61
CA LYS A 18 -26.34 3.12 24.17
C LYS A 18 -25.88 2.85 22.74
N THR A 19 -26.62 3.37 21.78
CA THR A 19 -26.09 3.65 20.45
C THR A 19 -24.92 4.60 20.63
N SER A 20 -23.71 4.05 20.74
CA SER A 20 -22.50 4.83 20.52
C SER A 20 -22.55 5.31 19.07
N LYS A 21 -23.01 6.54 18.87
CA LYS A 21 -22.66 7.30 17.68
C LYS A 21 -21.19 7.70 17.81
N ASP A 22 -20.30 6.71 17.78
CA ASP A 22 -18.88 6.90 17.49
C ASP A 22 -18.76 6.57 16.00
N SER A 23 -18.45 7.49 15.10
CA SER A 23 -17.36 8.45 15.16
C SER A 23 -17.75 9.73 14.43
N ALA A 24 -17.64 10.87 15.09
CA ALA A 24 -17.45 12.13 14.39
C ALA A 24 -16.08 12.04 13.71
N PHE A 25 -16.05 11.65 12.44
CA PHE A 25 -14.91 11.96 11.58
C PHE A 25 -14.69 13.48 11.67
N PRO A 26 -13.45 14.00 11.67
CA PRO A 26 -13.25 15.41 11.93
C PRO A 26 -13.77 16.23 10.75
N ASP A 27 -15.05 16.65 10.84
CA ASP A 27 -15.75 17.47 9.85
C ASP A 27 -14.92 18.70 9.47
N GLU A 28 -14.12 19.22 10.41
CA GLU A 28 -13.18 20.32 10.17
C GLU A 28 -12.09 20.00 9.16
N ALA A 29 -11.48 18.80 9.23
CA ALA A 29 -10.41 18.41 8.30
C ALA A 29 -10.96 18.18 6.90
N PHE A 30 -12.13 17.53 6.80
CA PHE A 30 -12.82 17.38 5.53
C PHE A 30 -13.27 18.73 4.96
N LYS A 31 -13.82 19.64 5.79
CA LYS A 31 -14.17 21.01 5.37
C LYS A 31 -12.97 21.74 4.81
N ARG A 32 -11.85 21.68 5.54
CA ARG A 32 -10.60 22.33 5.16
C ARG A 32 -10.13 21.85 3.80
N TYR A 33 -10.15 20.54 3.57
CA TYR A 33 -9.84 19.97 2.26
C TYR A 33 -10.76 20.53 1.16
N LEU A 34 -12.08 20.61 1.38
CA LEU A 34 -13.01 21.13 0.39
C LEU A 34 -12.75 22.61 0.07
N VAL A 35 -12.40 23.42 1.07
CA VAL A 35 -12.04 24.83 0.90
C VAL A 35 -10.70 24.97 0.16
N GLU A 36 -9.67 24.26 0.61
CA GLU A 36 -8.32 24.28 -0.01
C GLU A 36 -8.34 23.80 -1.47
N THR A 37 -9.29 22.94 -1.83
CA THR A 37 -9.47 22.41 -3.19
C THR A 37 -10.58 23.09 -3.99
N ASN A 38 -11.06 24.26 -3.52
CA ASN A 38 -12.08 25.09 -4.16
C ASN A 38 -13.36 24.32 -4.53
N LYS A 39 -13.80 23.39 -3.67
CA LYS A 39 -15.07 22.65 -3.83
C LYS A 39 -16.23 23.38 -3.15
N ILE A 40 -15.94 24.18 -2.13
CA ILE A 40 -16.89 25.03 -1.40
C ILE A 40 -16.18 26.32 -0.94
N ASP A 41 -16.96 27.33 -0.57
CA ASP A 41 -16.44 28.52 0.11
C ASP A 41 -16.22 28.26 1.60
N LYS A 42 -15.34 29.05 2.23
CA LYS A 42 -14.98 28.91 3.65
C LYS A 42 -16.20 28.94 4.58
N ASP A 43 -17.20 29.76 4.24
CA ASP A 43 -18.39 29.98 5.06
C ASP A 43 -19.51 28.97 4.76
N THR A 44 -19.36 28.13 3.73
CA THR A 44 -20.35 27.09 3.39
C THR A 44 -20.42 26.03 4.49
N ALA A 45 -21.65 25.64 4.88
CA ALA A 45 -21.90 24.51 5.78
C ALA A 45 -21.79 23.18 5.01
N ILE A 46 -21.09 22.19 5.57
CA ILE A 46 -21.03 20.85 4.98
C ILE A 46 -22.38 20.17 5.16
N ASN A 47 -22.79 19.41 4.15
CA ASN A 47 -23.95 18.53 4.19
C ASN A 47 -23.62 17.16 3.59
N ASN A 48 -24.56 16.21 3.66
CA ASN A 48 -24.36 14.83 3.19
C ASN A 48 -23.91 14.73 1.72
N SER A 49 -24.41 15.61 0.83
CA SER A 49 -24.02 15.59 -0.59
C SER A 49 -22.52 15.85 -0.79
N HIS A 50 -21.91 16.67 0.07
CA HIS A 50 -20.47 16.89 0.03
C HIS A 50 -19.69 15.62 0.38
N TYR A 51 -20.12 14.89 1.41
CA TYR A 51 -19.51 13.61 1.78
C TYR A 51 -19.62 12.61 0.63
N ASP A 52 -20.83 12.43 0.09
CA ASP A 52 -21.08 11.48 -1.00
C ASP A 52 -20.20 11.78 -2.23
N LYS A 53 -19.98 13.06 -2.52
CA LYS A 53 -19.27 13.49 -3.72
C LYS A 53 -17.75 13.53 -3.57
N TYR A 54 -17.25 13.92 -2.40
CA TYR A 54 -15.84 14.30 -2.23
C TYR A 54 -15.08 13.54 -1.16
N PHE A 55 -15.76 12.78 -0.29
CA PHE A 55 -15.08 12.13 0.84
C PHE A 55 -14.00 11.13 0.39
N LEU A 56 -14.24 10.36 -0.67
CA LEU A 56 -13.22 9.45 -1.21
C LEU A 56 -12.00 10.21 -1.78
N GLN A 57 -12.21 11.40 -2.35
CA GLN A 57 -11.12 12.24 -2.86
C GLN A 57 -10.30 12.83 -1.71
N TYR A 58 -10.98 13.22 -0.63
CA TYR A 58 -10.32 13.62 0.62
C TYR A 58 -9.45 12.49 1.19
N LEU A 59 -9.99 11.27 1.33
CA LEU A 59 -9.22 10.14 1.85
C LEU A 59 -8.00 9.82 0.98
N ALA A 60 -8.14 9.89 -0.35
CA ALA A 60 -7.03 9.70 -1.28
C ALA A 60 -5.98 10.81 -1.14
N ASN A 61 -6.40 12.06 -0.91
CA ASN A 61 -5.50 13.19 -0.67
C ASN A 61 -4.72 13.05 0.63
N GLU A 62 -5.37 12.67 1.73
CA GLU A 62 -4.69 12.44 3.02
C GLU A 62 -3.72 11.26 2.91
N THR A 63 -4.13 10.16 2.27
CA THR A 63 -3.24 9.02 2.00
C THR A 63 -1.99 9.44 1.23
N LYS A 64 -2.17 10.26 0.19
CA LYS A 64 -1.05 10.80 -0.58
C LYS A 64 -0.12 11.67 0.27
N LYS A 65 -0.67 12.55 1.12
CA LYS A 65 0.13 13.37 2.05
C LYS A 65 0.93 12.50 3.02
N ASP A 66 0.32 11.48 3.61
CA ASP A 66 1.00 10.58 4.55
C ASP A 66 2.15 9.82 3.88
N ILE A 67 1.93 9.31 2.67
CA ILE A 67 2.98 8.62 1.89
C ILE A 67 4.11 9.56 1.51
N THR A 68 3.79 10.76 1.02
CA THR A 68 4.78 11.71 0.49
C THR A 68 5.51 12.50 1.58
N SER A 69 4.97 12.55 2.79
CA SER A 69 5.63 13.16 3.95
C SER A 69 6.61 12.23 4.67
N ASN A 70 6.59 10.92 4.39
CA ASN A 70 7.57 9.99 4.96
C ASN A 70 8.99 10.32 4.45
N PRO A 71 9.98 10.53 5.34
CA PRO A 71 11.32 10.97 4.93
C PRO A 71 12.14 9.91 4.19
N TYR A 72 11.82 8.63 4.40
CA TYR A 72 12.57 7.49 3.84
C TYR A 72 11.89 6.90 2.60
N LEU A 73 10.57 7.03 2.47
CA LEU A 73 9.84 6.50 1.31
C LEU A 73 9.93 7.47 0.14
N LYS A 74 10.66 7.08 -0.89
CA LYS A 74 10.71 7.76 -2.18
C LYS A 74 9.54 7.30 -3.02
N ALA A 75 8.37 7.88 -2.76
CA ALA A 75 7.15 7.56 -3.51
C ALA A 75 7.38 7.76 -5.03
N ASN A 76 6.80 6.85 -5.83
CA ASN A 76 6.94 6.81 -7.29
C ASN A 76 8.38 6.58 -7.81
N GLN A 77 9.33 6.24 -6.93
CA GLN A 77 10.69 5.86 -7.31
C GLN A 77 10.88 4.34 -7.30
N VAL A 78 11.97 3.89 -7.94
CA VAL A 78 12.27 2.47 -8.11
C VAL A 78 13.09 1.97 -6.93
N TYR A 79 12.67 0.81 -6.43
CA TYR A 79 13.43 0.01 -5.49
C TYR A 79 13.75 -1.34 -6.10
N VAL A 80 14.89 -1.92 -5.72
CA VAL A 80 15.35 -3.20 -6.25
C VAL A 80 15.65 -4.17 -5.11
N HIS A 81 15.22 -5.42 -5.28
CA HIS A 81 15.55 -6.54 -4.39
C HIS A 81 16.22 -7.67 -5.18
N LEU A 82 17.40 -8.10 -4.75
CA LEU A 82 18.06 -9.31 -5.26
C LEU A 82 17.47 -10.55 -4.56
N LYS A 83 16.87 -11.43 -5.34
CA LYS A 83 16.44 -12.75 -4.86
C LYS A 83 17.61 -13.72 -4.83
N ASN A 84 17.51 -14.72 -3.95
CA ASN A 84 18.51 -15.79 -3.80
C ASN A 84 18.83 -16.56 -5.10
N ASN A 85 17.92 -16.56 -6.08
CA ASN A 85 18.13 -17.22 -7.38
C ASN A 85 18.78 -16.29 -8.44
N GLY A 86 19.32 -15.14 -8.05
CA GLY A 86 19.99 -14.18 -8.94
C GLY A 86 19.05 -13.26 -9.72
N SER A 87 17.73 -13.39 -9.54
CA SER A 87 16.76 -12.49 -10.20
C SER A 87 16.48 -11.24 -9.35
N TYR A 88 16.19 -10.14 -10.02
CA TYR A 88 15.90 -8.85 -9.41
C TYR A 88 14.40 -8.57 -9.45
N ILE A 89 13.83 -8.20 -8.30
CA ILE A 89 12.49 -7.64 -8.24
C ILE A 89 12.62 -6.12 -8.25
N PHE A 90 12.02 -5.50 -9.26
CA PHE A 90 11.82 -4.07 -9.33
C PHE A 90 10.48 -3.76 -8.67
N SER A 91 10.45 -2.75 -7.81
CA SER A 91 9.29 -2.34 -7.04
C SER A 91 9.11 -0.83 -7.13
N VAL A 92 7.87 -0.36 -7.28
CA VAL A 92 7.50 1.06 -7.11
C VAL A 92 6.36 1.15 -6.11
N PHE A 93 6.54 1.94 -5.06
CA PHE A 93 5.49 2.29 -4.09
C PHE A 93 4.94 3.65 -4.49
N SER A 94 3.70 3.67 -4.98
CA SER A 94 3.10 4.89 -5.51
C SER A 94 2.42 5.74 -4.44
N ASP A 95 2.20 7.00 -4.77
CA ASP A 95 1.50 7.97 -3.92
C ASP A 95 -0.01 7.72 -3.78
N ASP A 96 -0.55 6.67 -4.43
CA ASP A 96 -1.96 6.27 -4.35
C ASP A 96 -2.18 4.95 -3.57
N SER A 97 -1.23 4.61 -2.69
CA SER A 97 -1.26 3.39 -1.85
C SER A 97 -1.19 2.08 -2.63
N LYS A 98 -0.81 2.09 -3.91
CA LYS A 98 -0.53 0.86 -4.67
C LYS A 98 0.96 0.63 -4.81
N PHE A 99 1.34 -0.63 -4.89
CA PHE A 99 2.71 -0.99 -5.23
C PHE A 99 2.74 -1.90 -6.46
N TYR A 100 3.77 -1.68 -7.26
CA TYR A 100 3.94 -2.25 -8.60
C TYR A 100 5.22 -3.04 -8.64
N THR A 101 5.21 -4.22 -9.24
CA THR A 101 6.39 -5.10 -9.26
C THR A 101 6.57 -5.77 -10.61
N GLU A 102 7.81 -6.14 -10.93
CA GLU A 102 8.17 -7.10 -11.99
C GLU A 102 9.48 -7.79 -11.61
N THR A 103 9.65 -9.05 -12.02
CA THR A 103 10.89 -9.80 -11.79
C THR A 103 11.66 -9.93 -13.10
N CYS A 104 12.94 -9.54 -13.09
CA CYS A 104 13.83 -9.69 -14.24
C CYS A 104 15.07 -10.48 -13.86
N ILE A 105 15.63 -11.21 -14.81
CA ILE A 105 16.89 -11.93 -14.67
C ILE A 105 17.96 -11.13 -15.42
N THR A 106 19.20 -11.14 -14.94
CA THR A 106 20.35 -10.57 -15.67
C THR A 106 20.59 -11.31 -16.97
N ASP A 107 21.29 -10.64 -17.90
CA ASP A 107 21.58 -11.20 -19.22
C ASP A 107 20.33 -11.73 -19.96
N SER A 108 19.23 -10.96 -19.85
CA SER A 108 17.93 -11.27 -20.46
C SER A 108 17.55 -10.20 -21.47
N GLU A 109 16.35 -10.24 -22.06
CA GLU A 109 15.89 -9.16 -22.94
C GLU A 109 15.87 -7.76 -22.26
N TYR A 110 15.63 -7.72 -20.95
CA TYR A 110 15.49 -6.46 -20.20
C TYR A 110 16.79 -5.95 -19.59
N LEU A 111 17.70 -6.85 -19.17
CA LEU A 111 18.88 -6.48 -18.38
C LEU A 111 20.17 -6.97 -19.03
N THR A 112 21.24 -6.19 -18.91
CA THR A 112 22.59 -6.65 -19.25
C THR A 112 23.08 -7.70 -18.24
N ALA A 113 24.18 -8.39 -18.58
CA ALA A 113 25.06 -8.95 -17.56
C ALA A 113 25.67 -7.79 -16.72
N PRO A 114 26.08 -8.05 -15.47
CA PRO A 114 26.82 -7.07 -14.69
C PRO A 114 28.17 -6.73 -15.36
N GLU A 115 28.44 -5.44 -15.53
CA GLU A 115 29.74 -4.93 -15.99
C GLU A 115 30.26 -3.94 -14.96
N ASN A 116 31.39 -4.26 -14.32
CA ASN A 116 31.96 -3.47 -13.21
C ASN A 116 30.92 -3.18 -12.10
N GLY A 117 30.12 -4.18 -11.73
CA GLY A 117 29.07 -4.05 -10.72
C GLY A 117 27.85 -3.23 -11.16
N THR A 118 27.73 -2.83 -12.43
CA THR A 118 26.59 -2.07 -12.94
C THR A 118 25.73 -2.93 -13.87
N ILE A 119 24.41 -2.87 -13.69
CA ILE A 119 23.43 -3.52 -14.58
C ILE A 119 22.59 -2.44 -15.26
N LYS A 120 22.48 -2.54 -16.60
CA LYS A 120 21.71 -1.59 -17.42
C LYS A 120 20.37 -2.20 -17.85
N VAL A 121 19.33 -1.37 -17.87
CA VAL A 121 18.02 -1.70 -18.43
C VAL A 121 18.06 -1.49 -19.95
N LYS A 122 18.16 -2.58 -20.72
CA LYS A 122 18.20 -2.59 -22.20
C LYS A 122 16.86 -2.22 -22.82
N GLN A 123 15.77 -2.67 -22.20
CA GLN A 123 14.40 -2.42 -22.62
C GLN A 123 13.55 -2.01 -21.44
N LEU A 124 12.55 -1.15 -21.67
CA LEU A 124 11.67 -0.65 -20.61
C LEU A 124 11.00 -1.81 -19.86
N ILE A 125 11.21 -1.87 -18.55
CA ILE A 125 10.58 -2.87 -17.69
C ILE A 125 9.19 -2.37 -17.28
N LYS A 126 8.15 -3.16 -17.59
CA LYS A 126 6.76 -2.81 -17.24
C LYS A 126 6.36 -3.41 -15.90
N LEU A 127 6.28 -2.57 -14.88
CA LEU A 127 5.77 -2.92 -13.56
C LEU A 127 4.24 -2.91 -13.53
N LYS A 128 3.63 -3.98 -13.03
CA LYS A 128 2.17 -4.09 -12.85
C LYS A 128 1.80 -4.01 -11.37
N SER A 129 0.60 -3.50 -11.09
CA SER A 129 0.07 -3.41 -9.73
C SER A 129 0.02 -4.81 -9.11
N LEU A 130 0.76 -5.04 -8.03
CA LEU A 130 0.70 -6.29 -7.27
C LEU A 130 -0.32 -6.22 -6.13
N GLY A 131 -0.52 -5.03 -5.58
CA GLY A 131 -1.44 -4.85 -4.47
C GLY A 131 -1.42 -3.45 -3.89
N PHE A 132 -1.83 -3.36 -2.63
CA PHE A 132 -1.92 -2.12 -1.88
C PHE A 132 -0.93 -2.11 -0.73
N PHE A 133 -0.61 -0.93 -0.25
CA PHE A 133 0.19 -0.75 0.95
C PHE A 133 -0.34 0.39 1.81
N GLU A 134 -0.03 0.28 3.10
CA GLU A 134 -0.28 1.27 4.13
C GLU A 134 1.04 1.54 4.85
N MET A 135 1.27 2.82 5.12
CA MET A 135 2.40 3.30 5.89
C MET A 135 1.88 4.00 7.13
N GLU A 136 2.40 3.62 8.29
CA GLU A 136 2.14 4.31 9.54
C GLU A 136 3.48 4.58 10.23
N ASN A 137 3.86 5.85 10.29
CA ASN A 137 5.23 6.26 10.61
C ASN A 137 6.22 5.59 9.63
N ASN A 138 7.08 4.71 10.13
CA ASN A 138 8.03 3.94 9.33
C ASN A 138 7.61 2.47 9.16
N ASN A 139 6.46 2.06 9.69
CA ASN A 139 5.97 0.70 9.55
C ASN A 139 5.21 0.55 8.23
N LEU A 140 5.52 -0.52 7.50
CA LEU A 140 4.92 -0.83 6.22
C LEU A 140 4.08 -2.09 6.35
N LYS A 141 2.86 -2.05 5.80
CA LYS A 141 2.06 -3.24 5.53
C LYS A 141 1.68 -3.26 4.06
N THR A 142 1.91 -4.37 3.39
CA THR A 142 1.40 -4.58 2.03
C THR A 142 0.24 -5.57 2.09
N THR A 143 -0.59 -5.60 1.06
CA THR A 143 -1.53 -6.69 0.82
C THR A 143 -1.55 -7.02 -0.68
N ARG A 144 -1.45 -8.30 -1.01
CA ARG A 144 -1.50 -8.80 -2.39
C ARG A 144 -2.47 -9.97 -2.52
N HIS A 145 -3.10 -10.06 -3.68
CA HIS A 145 -3.94 -11.21 -4.05
C HIS A 145 -3.06 -12.25 -4.73
N ILE A 146 -2.97 -13.42 -4.13
CA ILE A 146 -2.27 -14.57 -4.71
C ILE A 146 -3.30 -15.47 -5.37
N ARG A 147 -3.07 -15.75 -6.65
CA ARG A 147 -3.86 -16.68 -7.46
C ARG A 147 -2.95 -17.77 -8.01
N THR A 148 -3.33 -19.01 -7.71
CA THR A 148 -2.72 -20.21 -8.30
C THR A 148 -3.78 -20.97 -9.07
N ARG A 149 -3.38 -22.02 -9.82
CA ARG A 149 -4.33 -22.89 -10.52
C ARG A 149 -5.39 -23.49 -9.60
N TYR A 150 -5.07 -23.71 -8.33
CA TYR A 150 -5.93 -24.46 -7.40
C TYR A 150 -6.57 -23.59 -6.32
N LYS A 151 -5.95 -22.47 -5.95
CA LYS A 151 -6.35 -21.68 -4.79
C LYS A 151 -6.06 -20.21 -4.97
N GLU A 152 -6.89 -19.40 -4.33
CA GLU A 152 -6.73 -17.97 -4.23
C GLU A 152 -6.78 -17.52 -2.78
N TRP A 153 -5.90 -16.61 -2.40
CA TRP A 153 -5.87 -16.04 -1.06
C TRP A 153 -5.22 -14.66 -1.06
N TYR A 154 -5.33 -13.97 0.08
CA TYR A 154 -4.69 -12.70 0.30
C TYR A 154 -3.55 -12.90 1.28
N GLU A 155 -2.42 -12.26 0.99
CA GLU A 155 -1.26 -12.20 1.86
C GLU A 155 -0.99 -10.75 2.22
N SER A 156 -0.56 -10.55 3.46
CA SER A 156 -0.02 -9.27 3.90
C SER A 156 1.40 -9.48 4.36
N ASP A 157 2.33 -8.73 3.79
CA ASP A 157 3.69 -8.61 4.29
C ASP A 157 3.76 -7.43 5.25
N THR A 158 4.56 -7.56 6.28
CA THR A 158 4.80 -6.52 7.28
C THR A 158 6.29 -6.24 7.36
N GLY A 159 6.62 -4.97 7.56
CA GLY A 159 7.98 -4.52 7.55
C GLY A 159 8.12 -3.10 8.03
N TYR A 160 9.26 -2.51 7.72
CA TYR A 160 9.53 -1.11 7.98
C TYR A 160 10.39 -0.51 6.88
N ILE A 161 10.46 0.82 6.84
CA ILE A 161 11.38 1.56 6.00
C ILE A 161 12.36 2.34 6.87
N LYS A 162 13.63 2.34 6.46
CA LYS A 162 14.68 3.15 7.09
C LYS A 162 15.78 3.38 6.05
N ASN A 163 16.36 4.58 6.04
CA ASN A 163 17.48 4.92 5.15
C ASN A 163 17.21 4.51 3.69
N ASP A 164 16.05 4.90 3.19
CA ASP A 164 15.61 4.62 1.82
C ASP A 164 15.59 3.13 1.44
N THR A 165 15.50 2.24 2.45
CA THR A 165 15.47 0.79 2.28
C THR A 165 14.24 0.20 2.97
N LEU A 166 13.46 -0.60 2.23
CA LEU A 166 12.28 -1.29 2.73
C LEU A 166 12.64 -2.72 3.14
N HIS A 167 12.34 -3.08 4.39
CA HIS A 167 12.56 -4.41 4.94
C HIS A 167 11.22 -5.09 5.23
N LEU A 168 10.79 -6.03 4.38
CA LEU A 168 9.64 -6.90 4.68
C LEU A 168 10.13 -8.14 5.42
N THR A 169 9.83 -8.19 6.72
CA THR A 169 10.39 -9.16 7.66
C THR A 169 9.48 -10.36 7.91
N ALA A 170 8.21 -10.24 7.59
CA ALA A 170 7.26 -11.32 7.74
C ALA A 170 6.06 -11.20 6.81
N PHE A 171 5.36 -12.30 6.58
CA PHE A 171 4.05 -12.31 5.94
C PHE A 171 3.09 -13.30 6.59
N TYR A 172 1.79 -13.09 6.36
CA TYR A 172 0.74 -13.99 6.79
C TYR A 172 -0.48 -13.91 5.86
N ARG A 173 -1.37 -14.90 5.94
CA ARG A 173 -2.65 -14.85 5.25
C ARG A 173 -3.56 -13.79 5.87
N SER A 174 -4.01 -12.83 5.08
CA SER A 174 -4.87 -11.73 5.51
C SER A 174 -6.32 -11.94 5.08
N LYS A 175 -7.22 -11.16 5.67
CA LYS A 175 -8.61 -11.03 5.21
C LYS A 175 -8.63 -10.38 3.81
N LYS A 176 -9.70 -10.64 3.05
CA LYS A 176 -9.90 -10.03 1.73
C LYS A 176 -9.83 -8.50 1.86
N TYR A 177 -9.07 -7.85 0.98
CA TYR A 177 -8.92 -6.39 0.93
C TYR A 177 -8.50 -5.72 2.25
N GLY A 178 -7.68 -6.37 3.06
CA GLY A 178 -7.19 -5.75 4.28
C GLY A 178 -5.87 -6.33 4.78
N TYR A 179 -5.30 -5.62 5.75
CA TYR A 179 -4.04 -5.99 6.40
C TYR A 179 -4.25 -6.91 7.60
N LYS A 180 -5.50 -7.13 8.04
CA LYS A 180 -5.79 -7.95 9.23
C LYS A 180 -5.52 -9.42 8.96
N LYS A 181 -4.66 -10.01 9.78
CA LYS A 181 -4.37 -11.45 9.80
C LYS A 181 -5.64 -12.29 9.99
N LYS A 182 -5.77 -13.38 9.23
CA LYS A 182 -6.84 -14.37 9.43
C LYS A 182 -6.62 -15.10 10.76
N TRP A 183 -7.72 -15.41 11.45
CA TRP A 183 -7.67 -16.19 12.68
C TRP A 183 -6.99 -17.54 12.41
N LEU A 184 -6.05 -17.92 13.27
CA LEU A 184 -5.18 -19.11 13.16
C LEU A 184 -4.17 -19.14 11.99
N ALA A 185 -4.06 -18.08 11.17
CA ALA A 185 -3.00 -18.03 10.17
C ALA A 185 -1.62 -18.05 10.85
N LYS A 186 -0.64 -18.74 10.26
CA LYS A 186 0.75 -18.65 10.70
C LYS A 186 1.38 -17.37 10.15
N THR A 187 2.34 -16.84 10.91
CA THR A 187 3.24 -15.78 10.43
C THR A 187 4.53 -16.45 10.01
N HIS A 188 5.02 -16.11 8.82
CA HIS A 188 6.24 -16.63 8.24
C HIS A 188 7.27 -15.51 8.20
N LYS A 189 8.51 -15.79 8.61
CA LYS A 189 9.61 -14.81 8.51
C LYS A 189 10.10 -14.72 7.07
N THR A 190 10.50 -13.54 6.66
CA THR A 190 11.12 -13.24 5.36
C THR A 190 12.28 -12.27 5.53
N HIS A 191 13.12 -12.19 4.51
CA HIS A 191 14.20 -11.21 4.43
C HIS A 191 14.16 -10.53 3.07
N PHE A 192 13.05 -9.85 2.78
CA PHE A 192 12.87 -9.14 1.53
C PHE A 192 13.29 -7.69 1.73
N VAL A 193 14.40 -7.31 1.11
CA VAL A 193 15.03 -5.99 1.25
C VAL A 193 15.00 -5.29 -0.09
N ASN A 194 14.25 -4.20 -0.22
CA ASN A 194 14.25 -3.38 -1.43
C ASN A 194 14.99 -2.10 -1.14
N THR A 195 16.04 -1.85 -1.91
CA THR A 195 16.88 -0.65 -1.78
C THR A 195 16.48 0.35 -2.86
N TYR A 196 16.39 1.62 -2.50
CA TYR A 196 16.13 2.70 -3.46
C TYR A 196 17.29 2.82 -4.44
N GLU A 197 16.98 2.89 -5.74
CA GLU A 197 17.97 3.05 -6.81
C GLU A 197 17.78 4.40 -7.51
N PRO A 198 18.62 5.41 -7.23
CA PRO A 198 18.43 6.77 -7.73
C PRO A 198 18.63 6.91 -9.24
N ASN A 199 19.40 6.01 -9.85
CA ASN A 199 19.69 6.02 -11.29
C ASN A 199 18.62 5.29 -12.12
N LEU A 200 17.59 4.73 -11.46
CA LEU A 200 16.42 4.16 -12.11
C LEU A 200 15.27 5.15 -12.11
N ILE A 201 14.67 5.34 -13.29
CA ILE A 201 13.55 6.27 -13.50
C ILE A 201 12.29 5.46 -13.75
N ALA A 202 11.24 5.74 -12.95
CA ALA A 202 9.91 5.17 -13.15
C ALA A 202 8.96 6.21 -13.76
N THR A 203 8.28 5.86 -14.86
CA THR A 203 7.24 6.71 -15.45
C THR A 203 5.88 6.00 -15.37
N LYS A 204 4.92 6.62 -14.67
CA LYS A 204 3.54 6.11 -14.58
C LYS A 204 2.83 6.38 -15.91
N ILE A 205 2.30 5.34 -16.53
CA ILE A 205 1.50 5.43 -17.77
C ILE A 205 0.22 4.61 -17.66
N LYS A 206 -0.69 4.83 -18.61
CA LYS A 206 -1.84 3.96 -18.87
C LYS A 206 -1.44 2.88 -19.86
N ASP A 207 -1.58 1.62 -19.47
CA ASP A 207 -1.38 0.49 -20.38
C ASP A 207 -2.47 0.52 -21.46
N SER A 208 -2.08 0.60 -22.73
CA SER A 208 -2.99 0.80 -23.86
C SER A 208 -3.97 -0.35 -24.06
N ARG A 209 -3.64 -1.57 -23.60
CA ARG A 209 -4.49 -2.75 -23.77
C ARG A 209 -5.53 -2.89 -22.66
N THR A 210 -5.15 -2.53 -21.43
CA THR A 210 -5.97 -2.78 -20.24
C THR A 210 -6.55 -1.51 -19.61
N GLY A 211 -6.03 -0.33 -19.95
CA GLY A 211 -6.34 0.94 -19.28
C GLY A 211 -5.82 1.02 -17.83
N ALA A 212 -5.11 0.00 -17.36
CA ALA A 212 -4.54 -0.04 -16.02
C ALA A 212 -3.34 0.90 -15.91
N ASN A 213 -3.14 1.48 -14.74
CA ASN A 213 -1.88 2.17 -14.45
C ASN A 213 -0.75 1.13 -14.39
N VAL A 214 0.38 1.45 -15.00
CA VAL A 214 1.64 0.69 -14.93
C VAL A 214 2.79 1.67 -14.79
N TYR A 215 3.96 1.19 -14.38
CA TYR A 215 5.20 1.98 -14.45
C TYR A 215 6.14 1.37 -15.46
N MET A 216 6.73 2.22 -16.30
CA MET A 216 7.84 1.84 -17.17
C MET A 216 9.15 2.28 -16.51
N VAL A 217 10.08 1.35 -16.34
CA VAL A 217 11.38 1.60 -15.72
C VAL A 217 12.49 1.56 -16.75
N LYS A 218 13.43 2.52 -16.66
CA LYS A 218 14.69 2.58 -17.41
C LYS A 218 15.82 3.07 -16.51
N GLY A 219 17.04 2.93 -17.00
CA GLY A 219 18.25 3.44 -16.35
C GLY A 219 19.22 2.31 -16.07
N GLU A 220 20.00 2.48 -15.01
CA GLU A 220 20.96 1.51 -14.54
C GLU A 220 21.02 1.54 -13.01
N PHE A 221 21.56 0.48 -12.43
CA PHE A 221 21.72 0.36 -10.98
C PHE A 221 22.98 -0.44 -10.67
N THR A 222 23.52 -0.19 -9.49
CA THR A 222 24.73 -0.85 -9.02
C THR A 222 24.33 -2.04 -8.16
N VAL A 223 24.98 -3.17 -8.39
CA VAL A 223 24.91 -4.31 -7.49
C VAL A 223 26.08 -4.20 -6.54
N ASN A 224 25.79 -3.98 -5.26
CA ASN A 224 26.81 -4.11 -4.24
C ASN A 224 27.10 -5.61 -4.08
N GLU A 225 28.33 -6.03 -4.39
CA GLU A 225 28.86 -7.37 -4.09
C GLU A 225 28.92 -7.61 -2.57
#